data_AF-A0A1K0G0G8-F1
#
_entry.id   AF-A0A1K0G0G8-F1
#
_cell.length_a   1.000
_cell.length_b   1.000
_cell.length_c   1.000
_cell.angle_alpha   90.00
_cell.angle_beta   90.00
_cell.angle_gamma   90.00
#
_symmetry.space_group_name_H-M   'P 1'
#
loop_
_entity.id
_entity.type
_entity.pdbx_description
1 polymer ?
#
loop_
_entity_poly.entity_id
_entity_poly.type
_entity_poly.pdbx_seq_one_letter_code
_entity_poly.pdbx_strand_id
1 'polypeptide(L)'
;MKHQDGLELYVVGTRKQRKVSKQVADFLQQHHLTYRLIQVKQAFPMSFSEFCEVLAWTNKATRDKEILALTMSEQQHRLFSQPNKVTGPIIVQWRDNEIVKAKFGIVDLEMFISKDERHRHLCSALDELQRADMREYATTNHEKAVVRSQNCGW
;
A
#
# COMPACT_ATOMS: atom_id res chain seq x y z
N MET A 1 7.50 20.48 14.25
CA MET A 1 6.12 20.78 13.76
C MET A 1 5.16 20.01 14.67
N LYS A 2 3.87 20.37 14.80
CA LYS A 2 2.92 19.47 15.46
C LYS A 2 2.27 18.59 14.40
N HIS A 3 2.43 17.27 14.52
CA HIS A 3 1.78 16.31 13.66
C HIS A 3 0.31 16.18 14.07
N GLN A 4 -0.56 15.93 13.09
CA GLN A 4 -1.97 15.72 13.35
C GLN A 4 -2.20 14.24 13.65
N ASP A 5 -2.92 13.94 14.74
CA ASP A 5 -3.35 12.58 15.02
C ASP A 5 -4.11 12.00 13.80
N GLY A 6 -3.78 10.77 13.44
CA GLY A 6 -4.30 10.11 12.25
C GLY A 6 -3.22 9.85 11.21
N LEU A 7 -3.62 9.80 9.94
CA LEU A 7 -2.74 9.40 8.83
C LEU A 7 -2.17 10.61 8.09
N GLU A 8 -0.87 10.57 7.83
CA GLU A 8 -0.19 11.50 6.93
C GLU A 8 0.37 10.74 5.72
N LEU A 9 -0.01 11.17 4.52
CA LEU A 9 0.46 10.62 3.24
C LEU A 9 1.50 11.55 2.62
N TYR A 10 2.77 11.17 2.72
CA TYR A 10 3.89 11.88 2.15
C TYR A 10 4.13 11.42 0.70
N VAL A 11 3.86 12.33 -0.23
CA VAL A 11 4.14 12.15 -1.65
C VAL A 11 5.58 12.61 -1.90
N VAL A 12 6.48 11.64 -1.93
CA VAL A 12 7.91 11.81 -2.25
C VAL A 12 8.21 11.34 -3.68
N GLY A 13 9.36 11.75 -4.23
CA GLY A 13 9.90 11.16 -5.45
C GLY A 13 9.38 11.66 -6.80
N THR A 14 9.73 10.87 -7.82
CA THR A 14 9.59 11.21 -9.25
C THR A 14 8.15 11.03 -9.75
N ARG A 15 7.88 11.46 -11.00
CA ARG A 15 6.56 11.36 -11.64
C ARG A 15 5.96 9.94 -11.63
N LYS A 16 6.79 8.88 -11.65
CA LYS A 16 6.34 7.48 -11.53
C LYS A 16 5.80 7.16 -10.13
N GLN A 17 6.43 7.67 -9.07
CA GLN A 17 5.98 7.47 -7.69
C GLN A 17 4.65 8.20 -7.41
N ARG A 18 4.39 9.32 -8.08
CA ARG A 18 3.09 10.03 -7.98
C ARG A 18 1.89 9.18 -8.42
N LYS A 19 2.07 8.24 -9.37
CA LYS A 19 1.00 7.30 -9.74
C LYS A 19 0.67 6.34 -8.58
N VAL A 20 1.71 5.85 -7.91
CA VAL A 20 1.56 4.99 -6.72
C VAL A 20 0.93 5.77 -5.57
N SER A 21 1.30 7.04 -5.39
CA SER A 21 0.65 7.92 -4.41
C SER A 21 -0.83 8.10 -4.66
N LYS A 22 -1.26 8.17 -5.93
CA LYS A 22 -2.68 8.21 -6.27
C LYS A 22 -3.38 6.90 -5.87
N GLN A 23 -2.81 5.75 -6.20
CA GLN A 23 -3.39 4.45 -5.82
C GLN A 23 -3.54 4.30 -4.30
N VAL A 24 -2.53 4.76 -3.54
CA VAL A 24 -2.59 4.77 -2.07
C VAL A 24 -3.69 5.72 -1.58
N ALA A 25 -3.79 6.92 -2.16
CA ALA A 25 -4.86 7.86 -1.81
C ALA A 25 -6.25 7.28 -2.12
N ASP A 26 -6.43 6.66 -3.29
CA ASP A 26 -7.68 6.01 -3.70
C ASP A 26 -8.06 4.89 -2.71
N PHE A 27 -7.09 4.07 -2.27
CA PHE A 27 -7.31 3.06 -1.22
C PHE A 27 -7.77 3.69 0.10
N LEU A 28 -7.06 4.72 0.60
CA LEU A 28 -7.43 5.37 1.86
C LEU A 28 -8.85 5.97 1.79
N GLN A 29 -9.23 6.54 0.65
CA GLN A 29 -10.57 7.08 0.42
C GLN A 29 -11.64 5.99 0.35
N GLN A 30 -11.36 4.89 -0.37
CA GLN A 30 -12.28 3.74 -0.49
C GLN A 30 -12.64 3.16 0.88
N HIS A 31 -11.70 3.17 1.82
CA HIS A 31 -11.89 2.66 3.18
C HIS A 31 -12.25 3.74 4.20
N HIS A 32 -12.66 4.93 3.76
CA HIS A 32 -13.06 6.05 4.61
C HIS A 32 -12.01 6.43 5.68
N LEU A 33 -10.73 6.22 5.39
CA LEU A 33 -9.64 6.60 6.27
C LEU A 33 -9.31 8.08 6.07
N THR A 34 -9.47 8.88 7.12
CA THR A 34 -9.08 10.30 7.10
C THR A 34 -7.56 10.43 7.08
N TYR A 35 -7.02 11.15 6.09
CA TYR A 35 -5.59 11.40 5.98
C TYR A 35 -5.28 12.82 5.52
N ARG A 36 -4.12 13.33 5.92
CA ARG A 36 -3.53 14.58 5.45
C ARG A 36 -2.52 14.30 4.34
N LEU A 37 -2.72 14.92 3.18
CA LEU A 37 -1.79 14.80 2.06
C LEU A 37 -0.64 15.82 2.19
N ILE A 38 0.61 15.35 2.11
CA ILE A 38 1.81 16.16 2.22
C ILE A 38 2.67 15.98 0.96
N GLN A 39 2.83 17.05 0.17
CA GLN A 39 3.71 17.02 -1.00
C GLN A 39 5.14 17.40 -0.62
N VAL A 40 6.05 16.43 -0.65
CA VAL A 40 7.46 16.65 -0.31
C VAL A 40 8.24 16.99 -1.56
N LYS A 41 8.47 18.30 -1.78
CA LYS A 41 9.19 18.80 -2.98
C LYS A 41 10.69 18.93 -2.76
N GLN A 42 11.10 19.51 -1.63
CA GLN A 42 12.50 19.85 -1.35
C GLN A 42 12.97 19.30 -0.01
N ALA A 43 12.17 19.46 1.04
CA ALA A 43 12.50 19.00 2.39
C ALA A 43 11.30 18.30 3.03
N PHE A 44 11.59 17.33 3.88
CA PHE A 44 10.59 16.73 4.75
C PHE A 44 10.12 17.75 5.80
N PRO A 45 8.82 17.83 6.09
CA PRO A 45 8.31 18.72 7.14
C PRO A 45 8.52 18.17 8.57
N MET A 46 8.83 16.87 8.68
CA MET A 46 9.29 16.25 9.92
C MET A 46 10.78 16.51 10.15
N SER A 47 11.20 16.42 11.41
CA SER A 47 12.59 16.47 11.82
C SER A 47 13.38 15.25 11.35
N PHE A 48 14.71 15.34 11.45
CA PHE A 48 15.60 14.23 11.09
C PHE A 48 15.40 13.01 12.00
N SER A 49 15.17 13.22 13.30
CA SER A 49 14.91 12.12 14.25
C SER A 49 13.62 11.38 13.91
N GLU A 50 12.53 12.10 13.69
CA GLU A 50 11.23 11.53 13.26
C GLU A 50 11.40 10.77 11.94
N PHE A 51 12.17 11.31 10.99
CA PHE A 51 12.45 10.61 9.74
C PHE A 51 13.24 9.32 9.93
N CYS A 52 14.22 9.30 10.84
CA CYS A 52 14.96 8.09 11.17
C CYS A 52 14.06 7.02 11.78
N GLU A 53 13.13 7.41 12.65
CA GLU A 53 12.10 6.52 13.19
C GLU A 53 11.20 5.97 12.08
N VAL A 54 10.71 6.81 11.16
CA VAL A 54 9.94 6.36 9.99
C VAL A 54 10.73 5.36 9.14
N LEU A 55 12.01 5.61 8.90
CA LEU A 55 12.87 4.72 8.11
C LEU A 55 13.03 3.33 8.74
N ALA A 56 12.97 3.21 10.06
CA ALA A 56 13.10 1.92 10.76
C ALA A 56 11.94 0.95 10.43
N TRP A 57 10.82 1.43 9.88
CA TRP A 57 9.68 0.60 9.48
C TRP A 57 9.82 -0.07 8.10
N THR A 58 10.94 0.16 7.40
CA THR A 58 11.15 -0.41 6.07
C THR A 58 12.58 -0.90 5.84
N ASN A 59 12.70 -2.06 5.20
CA ASN A 59 13.98 -2.57 4.70
C ASN A 59 14.27 -2.10 3.27
N LYS A 60 13.35 -1.34 2.65
CA LYS A 60 13.42 -0.92 1.24
C LYS A 60 13.14 0.57 1.09
N ALA A 61 13.84 1.40 1.85
CA ALA A 61 13.69 2.86 1.84
C ALA A 61 14.11 3.50 0.50
N THR A 62 15.01 2.87 -0.26
CA THR A 62 15.48 3.35 -1.57
C THR A 62 15.87 2.19 -2.49
N ARG A 63 15.97 2.48 -3.79
CA ARG A 63 16.57 1.59 -4.81
C ARG A 63 17.86 2.16 -5.39
N ASP A 64 18.32 3.30 -4.88
CA ASP A 64 19.53 3.95 -5.35
C ASP A 64 20.76 3.18 -4.86
N LYS A 65 21.52 2.60 -5.79
CA LYS A 65 22.68 1.77 -5.48
C LYS A 65 23.80 2.55 -4.79
N GLU A 66 23.94 3.84 -5.10
CA GLU A 66 24.96 4.68 -4.48
C GLU A 66 24.64 4.90 -3.01
N ILE A 67 23.36 5.14 -2.69
CA ILE A 67 22.92 5.29 -1.29
C ILE A 67 23.03 3.96 -0.56
N LEU A 68 22.61 2.85 -1.16
CA LEU A 68 22.66 1.52 -0.54
C LEU A 68 24.09 1.06 -0.19
N ALA A 69 25.12 1.62 -0.83
CA ALA A 69 26.51 1.33 -0.53
C ALA A 69 27.06 2.09 0.69
N LEU A 70 26.33 3.08 1.21
CA LEU A 70 26.73 3.90 2.36
C LEU A 70 26.43 3.20 3.69
N THR A 71 27.01 3.72 4.78
CA THR A 71 26.62 3.30 6.13
C THR A 71 25.17 3.67 6.44
N MET A 72 24.53 2.99 7.40
CA MET A 72 23.14 3.28 7.77
C MET A 72 22.91 4.75 8.15
N SER A 73 23.84 5.36 8.88
CA SER A 73 23.76 6.78 9.25
C SER A 73 23.81 7.71 8.02
N GLU A 74 24.75 7.45 7.11
CA GLU A 74 24.87 8.20 5.86
C GLU A 74 23.65 8.00 4.95
N GLN A 75 23.09 6.79 4.91
CA GLN A 75 21.85 6.51 4.20
C GLN A 75 20.70 7.36 4.74
N GLN A 76 20.51 7.40 6.06
CA GLN A 76 19.47 8.21 6.71
C GLN A 76 19.64 9.70 6.35
N HIS A 77 20.85 10.24 6.50
CA HIS A 77 21.15 11.63 6.14
C HIS A 77 20.94 11.92 4.66
N ARG A 78 21.34 11.01 3.76
CA ARG A 78 21.15 11.21 2.31
C ARG A 78 19.69 11.16 1.91
N LEU A 79 18.92 10.22 2.44
CA LEU A 79 17.50 10.10 2.13
C LEU A 79 16.69 11.28 2.69
N PHE A 80 17.06 11.79 3.87
CA PHE A 80 16.43 12.98 4.45
C PHE A 80 16.69 14.24 3.60
N SER A 81 17.95 14.43 3.17
CA SER A 81 18.35 15.58 2.35
C SER A 81 17.92 15.48 0.88
N GLN A 82 17.54 14.28 0.41
CA GLN A 82 17.13 14.03 -0.97
C GLN A 82 15.82 13.23 -1.02
N PRO A 83 14.66 13.87 -0.74
CA PRO A 83 13.37 13.18 -0.73
C PRO A 83 13.03 12.48 -2.05
N ASN A 84 13.61 12.93 -3.17
CA ASN A 84 13.42 12.32 -4.48
C ASN A 84 14.03 10.91 -4.62
N LYS A 85 14.94 10.54 -3.71
CA LYS A 85 15.61 9.24 -3.66
C LYS A 85 14.89 8.23 -2.76
N VAL A 86 13.90 8.67 -1.99
CA VAL A 86 13.09 7.81 -1.13
C VAL A 86 12.07 7.04 -1.97
N THR A 87 11.78 5.80 -1.57
CA THR A 87 10.72 4.99 -2.17
C THR A 87 9.36 5.49 -1.68
N GLY A 88 8.66 6.25 -2.51
CA GLY A 88 7.34 6.79 -2.20
C GLY A 88 6.15 5.98 -2.70
N PRO A 89 4.94 6.31 -2.23
CA PRO A 89 4.63 7.26 -1.13
C PRO A 89 5.02 6.70 0.25
N ILE A 90 5.07 7.56 1.28
CA ILE A 90 5.20 7.14 2.68
C ILE A 90 3.88 7.44 3.40
N ILE A 91 3.37 6.49 4.15
CA ILE A 91 2.18 6.63 4.99
C ILE A 91 2.65 6.54 6.43
N VAL A 92 2.35 7.55 7.24
CA VAL A 92 2.70 7.59 8.66
C VAL A 92 1.44 7.78 9.47
N GLN A 93 1.24 6.94 10.49
CA GLN A 93 0.17 7.10 11.47
C GLN A 93 0.75 7.75 12.73
N TRP A 94 0.21 8.91 13.08
CA TRP A 94 0.57 9.66 14.27
C TRP A 94 -0.49 9.52 15.35
N ARG A 95 -0.03 9.52 16.60
CA ARG A 95 -0.87 9.65 17.78
C ARG A 95 -0.06 10.29 18.89
N ASP A 96 -0.60 11.33 19.51
CA ASP A 96 0.08 12.04 20.61
C ASP A 96 1.49 12.51 20.20
N ASN A 97 1.64 12.87 18.91
CA ASN A 97 2.91 13.29 18.29
C ASN A 97 3.99 12.18 18.19
N GLU A 98 3.61 10.92 18.36
CA GLU A 98 4.46 9.74 18.18
C GLU A 98 4.09 8.93 16.93
N ILE A 99 5.07 8.26 16.34
CA ILE A 99 4.87 7.39 15.17
C ILE A 99 4.36 6.03 15.66
N VAL A 100 3.07 5.76 15.41
CA VAL A 100 2.45 4.47 15.71
C VAL A 100 2.81 3.44 14.66
N LYS A 101 2.94 3.88 13.40
CA LYS A 101 3.13 3.01 12.25
C LYS A 101 3.62 3.81 11.04
N ALA A 102 4.51 3.22 10.24
CA ALA A 102 4.84 3.76 8.93
C ALA A 102 4.93 2.66 7.86
N LYS A 103 4.60 3.02 6.61
CA LYS A 103 4.72 2.16 5.43
C LYS A 103 5.16 2.93 4.20
N PHE A 104 5.81 2.21 3.29
CA PHE A 104 6.38 2.74 2.06
C PHE A 104 5.76 2.01 0.86
N GLY A 105 5.28 2.76 -0.13
CA GLY A 105 4.65 2.22 -1.33
C GLY A 105 3.21 1.74 -1.10
N ILE A 106 2.81 0.74 -1.90
CA ILE A 106 1.47 0.14 -1.92
C ILE A 106 1.39 -1.18 -1.10
N VAL A 107 2.46 -1.53 -0.40
CA VAL A 107 2.56 -2.84 0.26
C VAL A 107 1.87 -2.79 1.62
N ASP A 108 1.04 -3.80 1.92
CA ASP A 108 0.32 -4.00 3.17
C ASP A 108 -0.62 -2.85 3.59
N LEU A 109 -1.25 -2.13 2.63
CA LEU A 109 -2.17 -1.04 2.94
C LEU A 109 -3.34 -1.46 3.84
N GLU A 110 -3.75 -2.72 3.75
CA GLU A 110 -4.79 -3.33 4.58
C GLU A 110 -4.50 -3.23 6.09
N MET A 111 -3.26 -2.99 6.49
CA MET A 111 -2.94 -2.83 7.91
C MET A 111 -3.49 -1.53 8.53
N PHE A 112 -3.95 -0.58 7.71
CA PHE A 112 -4.55 0.68 8.16
C PHE A 112 -6.07 0.59 8.34
N ILE A 113 -6.71 -0.48 7.86
CA ILE A 113 -8.14 -0.72 8.04
C ILE A 113 -8.41 -1.66 9.21
N SER A 114 -9.64 -1.62 9.74
CA SER A 114 -10.01 -2.40 10.92
C SER A 114 -9.95 -3.91 10.68
N LYS A 115 -9.83 -4.72 11.74
CA LYS A 115 -9.90 -6.19 11.62
C LYS A 115 -11.23 -6.63 10.99
N ASP A 116 -12.34 -6.01 11.38
CA ASP A 116 -13.68 -6.35 10.88
C ASP A 116 -13.85 -5.99 9.40
N GLU A 117 -13.26 -4.89 8.97
CA GLU A 117 -13.23 -4.49 7.57
C GLU A 117 -12.38 -5.46 6.73
N ARG A 118 -11.19 -5.83 7.19
CA ARG A 118 -10.40 -6.89 6.55
C ARG A 118 -11.15 -8.20 6.45
N HIS A 119 -11.84 -8.59 7.52
CA HIS A 119 -12.61 -9.83 7.54
C HIS A 119 -13.76 -9.81 6.52
N ARG A 120 -14.49 -8.70 6.42
CA ARG A 120 -15.54 -8.52 5.40
C ARG A 120 -14.99 -8.62 3.97
N HIS A 121 -13.85 -8.01 3.70
CA HIS A 121 -13.18 -8.12 2.40
C HIS A 121 -12.80 -9.57 2.07
N LEU A 122 -12.26 -10.28 3.06
CA LEU A 122 -11.83 -11.68 2.88
C LEU A 122 -13.02 -12.60 2.62
N CYS A 123 -14.13 -12.44 3.35
CA CYS A 123 -15.36 -13.19 3.09
C CYS A 123 -15.94 -12.89 1.69
N SER A 124 -15.96 -11.62 1.27
CA SER A 124 -16.43 -11.24 -0.08
C SER A 124 -15.59 -11.85 -1.19
N ALA A 125 -14.25 -11.86 -1.04
CA ALA A 125 -13.36 -12.47 -2.02
C ALA A 125 -13.52 -13.99 -2.10
N LEU A 126 -13.74 -14.66 -0.95
CA LEU A 126 -14.04 -16.09 -0.91
C LEU A 126 -15.38 -16.41 -1.60
N ASP A 127 -16.41 -15.61 -1.38
CA ASP A 127 -17.71 -15.76 -2.05
C ASP A 127 -17.58 -15.60 -3.58
N GLU A 128 -16.75 -14.66 -4.04
CA GLU A 128 -16.48 -14.46 -5.46
C GLU A 128 -15.73 -15.64 -6.09
N LEU A 129 -14.72 -16.18 -5.39
CA LEU A 129 -14.02 -17.39 -5.81
C LEU A 129 -14.97 -18.58 -5.89
N GLN A 130 -15.81 -18.79 -4.87
CA GLN A 130 -16.82 -19.86 -4.88
C GLN A 130 -17.83 -19.69 -6.02
N ARG A 131 -18.27 -18.46 -6.34
CA ARG A 131 -19.14 -18.21 -7.49
C ARG A 131 -18.43 -18.47 -8.81
N ALA A 132 -17.15 -18.16 -8.93
CA ALA A 132 -16.36 -18.45 -10.13
C ALA A 132 -16.22 -19.96 -10.36
N ASP A 133 -15.82 -20.70 -9.32
CA ASP A 133 -15.70 -22.17 -9.35
C ASP A 133 -17.04 -22.83 -9.71
N MET A 134 -18.15 -22.37 -9.12
CA MET A 134 -19.49 -22.89 -9.44
C MET A 134 -19.92 -22.62 -10.88
N ARG A 135 -19.53 -21.47 -11.46
CA ARG A 135 -19.80 -21.17 -12.88
C ARG A 135 -18.98 -22.09 -13.79
N GLU A 136 -17.71 -22.30 -13.49
CA GLU A 136 -16.84 -23.20 -14.25
C GLU A 136 -17.32 -24.66 -14.18
N TYR A 137 -17.79 -25.08 -13.01
CA TYR A 137 -18.40 -26.40 -12.81
C TYR A 137 -19.73 -26.54 -13.57
N ALA A 138 -20.55 -25.48 -13.61
CA ALA A 138 -21.79 -25.46 -14.38
C ALA A 138 -21.53 -25.52 -15.89
N THR A 139 -20.53 -24.80 -16.40
CA THR A 139 -20.15 -24.85 -17.82
C THR A 139 -19.59 -26.22 -18.21
N THR A 140 -18.69 -26.81 -17.41
CA THR A 140 -18.15 -28.15 -17.70
C THR A 140 -19.20 -29.25 -17.63
N ASN A 141 -20.18 -29.15 -16.73
CA ASN A 141 -21.30 -30.09 -16.71
C ASN A 141 -22.29 -29.87 -17.86
N HIS A 142 -22.52 -28.63 -18.26
CA HIS A 142 -23.33 -28.32 -19.44
C HIS A 142 -22.69 -28.89 -20.72
N GLU A 143 -21.37 -28.72 -20.89
CA GLU A 143 -20.61 -29.31 -22.00
C GLU A 143 -20.68 -30.84 -21.98
N LYS A 144 -20.51 -31.49 -20.82
CA LYS A 144 -20.68 -32.95 -20.68
C LYS A 144 -22.10 -33.43 -20.98
N ALA A 145 -23.13 -32.64 -20.66
CA ALA A 145 -24.52 -32.94 -20.95
C ALA A 145 -24.84 -32.79 -22.44
N VAL A 146 -24.28 -31.78 -23.12
CA VAL A 146 -24.39 -31.58 -24.58
C VAL A 146 -23.72 -32.72 -25.34
N VAL A 147 -22.56 -33.19 -24.89
CA VAL A 147 -21.89 -34.37 -25.48
C VAL A 147 -22.74 -35.65 -25.30
N ARG A 148 -23.48 -35.77 -24.19
CA ARG A 148 -24.40 -36.90 -23.97
C ARG A 148 -25.68 -36.81 -24.81
N SER A 149 -26.23 -35.62 -25.06
CA SER A 149 -27.42 -35.47 -25.91
C SER A 149 -27.12 -35.67 -27.40
N GLN A 150 -25.88 -35.44 -27.85
CA GLN A 150 -25.44 -35.77 -29.22
C GLN A 150 -25.27 -37.28 -29.48
N ASN A 151 -25.07 -38.08 -28.42
CA ASN A 151 -24.89 -39.54 -28.52
C ASN A 151 -26.16 -40.36 -28.22
N CYS A 152 -27.29 -39.70 -27.94
CA CYS A 152 -28.59 -40.34 -27.71
C CYS A 152 -29.68 -39.80 -28.64
N GLY A 153 -29.31 -39.46 -29.88
CA GLY A 153 -30.26 -39.37 -30.99
C GLY A 153 -30.71 -40.76 -31.39
N TRP A 154 -32.03 -40.96 -31.44
CA TRP A 154 -32.69 -42.09 -32.09
C TRP A 154 -32.32 -42.17 -33.58
#